data_AF-A0A9E2NCG0-F1
#
_entry.id   AF-A0A9E2NCG0-F1
#
_cell.length_a   1.000
_cell.length_b   1.000
_cell.length_c   1.000
_cell.angle_alpha   90.00
_cell.angle_beta   90.00
_cell.angle_gamma   90.00
#
_symmetry.space_group_name_H-M   'P 1'
#
loop_
_entity.id
_entity.type
_entity.pdbx_description
1 polymer ?
#
loop_
_entity_poly.entity_id
_entity_poly.type
_entity_poly.pdbx_seq_one_letter_code
_entity_poly.pdbx_strand_id
1 'polypeptide(L)' 'MPCHETWPACSTHGPASEHEDLALWYACEVMEDADLYDSEVIASACELVLDHAQATYADRQLATHLLANTNRNAA' A
#
# COMPACT_ATOMS: atom_id res chain seq x y z
N MET A 1 8.36 -5.10 34.45
CA MET A 1 6.94 -4.87 34.13
C MET A 1 6.67 -5.60 32.83
N PRO A 2 5.76 -6.60 32.82
CA PRO A 2 5.33 -7.24 31.59
C PRO A 2 4.55 -6.24 30.75
N CYS A 3 4.70 -6.37 29.43
CA CYS A 3 3.74 -5.90 28.46
C CYS A 3 2.36 -6.39 28.91
N HIS A 4 1.61 -5.56 29.63
CA HIS A 4 0.23 -5.84 30.00
C HIS A 4 -0.54 -6.11 28.71
N GLU A 5 -1.44 -7.07 28.78
CA GLU A 5 -2.22 -7.74 27.71
C GLU A 5 -3.10 -6.83 26.83
N THR A 6 -2.82 -5.54 26.73
CA THR A 6 -3.48 -4.57 25.86
C THR A 6 -2.49 -3.48 25.46
N TRP A 7 -1.59 -3.79 24.53
CA TRP A 7 -0.71 -2.79 23.90
C TRP A 7 -1.53 -1.83 23.01
N PRO A 8 -1.30 -0.50 23.07
CA PRO A 8 -1.95 0.44 22.17
C PRO A 8 -1.14 0.60 20.86
N ALA A 9 -1.84 0.37 19.74
CA ALA A 9 -1.43 0.37 18.32
C ALA A 9 -0.58 -0.85 17.88
N CYS A 10 -1.08 -1.91 17.21
CA CYS A 10 -2.16 -1.97 16.23
C CYS A 10 -2.08 -0.83 15.22
N SER A 11 -0.98 -0.74 14.46
CA SER A 11 -1.21 -0.47 13.04
C SER A 11 -1.83 -1.74 12.48
N THR A 12 -2.93 -1.60 11.75
CA THR A 12 -3.75 -2.74 11.34
C THR A 12 -3.01 -3.67 10.37
N HIS A 13 -1.89 -3.25 9.78
CA HIS A 13 -1.28 -3.94 8.65
C HIS A 13 0.25 -3.99 8.64
N GLY A 14 0.98 -3.68 9.72
CA GLY A 14 2.45 -3.92 9.72
C GLY A 14 2.78 -5.38 9.40
N PRO A 15 3.87 -5.67 8.66
CA PRO A 15 4.11 -7.00 8.12
C PRO A 15 4.16 -8.03 9.24
N ALA A 16 3.28 -9.04 9.14
CA ALA A 16 3.09 -10.05 10.19
C ALA A 16 4.26 -11.06 10.22
N SER A 17 5.14 -11.01 9.21
CA SER A 17 6.31 -11.88 9.12
C SER A 17 7.50 -11.20 8.45
N GLU A 18 8.68 -11.72 8.76
CA GLU A 18 10.00 -11.32 8.24
C GLU A 18 10.18 -11.64 6.73
N HIS A 19 9.13 -12.10 6.05
CA HIS A 19 9.11 -12.57 4.68
C HIS A 19 8.21 -11.75 3.74
N GLU A 20 7.51 -10.74 4.25
CA GLU A 20 6.76 -9.81 3.39
C GLU A 20 7.71 -8.85 2.71
N ASP A 21 7.60 -8.76 1.38
CA ASP A 21 8.34 -7.77 0.62
C ASP A 21 7.90 -6.38 1.06
N LEU A 22 8.77 -5.70 1.83
CA LEU A 22 8.50 -4.41 2.44
C LEU A 22 8.12 -3.34 1.41
N ALA A 23 8.60 -3.47 0.16
CA ALA A 23 8.28 -2.52 -0.89
C ALA A 23 6.85 -2.72 -1.41
N LEU A 24 6.43 -3.97 -1.60
CA LEU A 24 5.03 -4.28 -1.92
C LEU A 24 4.10 -3.86 -0.79
N TRP A 25 4.46 -4.18 0.45
CA TRP A 25 3.67 -3.81 1.61
C TRP A 25 3.44 -2.30 1.68
N TYR A 26 4.52 -1.51 1.63
CA TYR A 26 4.42 -0.06 1.67
C TYR A 26 3.60 0.50 0.50
N ALA A 27 3.75 -0.06 -0.70
CA ALA A 27 2.97 0.36 -1.85
C ALA A 27 1.46 0.07 -1.68
N CYS A 28 1.08 -1.06 -1.06
CA CYS A 28 -0.31 -1.35 -0.72
C CYS A 28 -0.86 -0.34 0.30
N GLU A 29 -0.11 -0.01 1.36
CA GLU A 29 -0.55 1.01 2.35
C GLU A 29 -0.78 2.38 1.70
N VAL A 30 0.12 2.81 0.83
CA VAL A 30 -0.02 4.08 0.09
C VAL A 30 -1.28 4.10 -0.78
N MET A 31 -1.67 2.96 -1.35
CA MET A 31 -2.89 2.86 -2.16
C MET A 31 -4.17 2.80 -1.33
N GLU A 32 -4.12 2.21 -0.13
CA GLU A 32 -5.27 2.18 0.79
C GLU A 32 -5.56 3.57 1.37
N ASP A 33 -4.51 4.29 1.77
CA ASP A 33 -4.58 5.65 2.34
C ASP A 33 -4.25 6.74 1.30
N ALA A 34 -4.67 6.55 0.05
CA ALA A 34 -4.27 7.40 -1.08
C ALA A 34 -4.66 8.88 -0.91
N ASP A 35 -5.62 9.22 -0.04
CA ASP A 35 -5.98 10.61 0.28
C ASP A 35 -4.94 11.35 1.13
N LEU A 36 -4.02 10.63 1.76
CA LEU A 36 -2.95 11.18 2.60
C LEU A 36 -1.65 11.47 1.83
N TYR A 37 -1.54 11.01 0.59
CA TYR A 37 -0.31 11.08 -0.20
C TYR A 37 -0.47 11.94 -1.46
N ASP A 38 0.65 12.48 -1.94
CA ASP A 38 0.67 13.23 -3.21
C ASP A 38 0.49 12.29 -4.42
N SER A 39 -0.07 12.83 -5.51
CA SER A 39 -0.34 12.06 -6.73
C SER A 39 0.87 11.34 -7.32
N GLU A 40 2.07 11.91 -7.19
CA GLU A 40 3.32 11.29 -7.64
C GLU A 40 3.68 10.04 -6.81
N VAL A 41 3.43 10.09 -5.50
CA VAL A 41 3.69 8.98 -4.58
C VAL A 41 2.71 7.84 -4.83
N ILE A 42 1.43 8.18 -5.02
CA ILE A 42 0.38 7.21 -5.37
C ILE A 42 0.71 6.53 -6.71
N ALA A 43 1.09 7.30 -7.73
CA ALA A 43 1.45 6.76 -9.04
C ALA A 43 2.63 5.77 -8.94
N SER A 44 3.67 6.15 -8.19
CA SER A 44 4.85 5.30 -7.96
C SER A 44 4.50 3.99 -7.24
N ALA A 45 3.61 4.05 -6.24
CA ALA A 45 3.13 2.86 -5.54
C ALA A 45 2.30 1.94 -6.45
N CYS A 46 1.44 2.51 -7.30
CA CYS A 46 0.65 1.76 -8.26
C CYS A 46 1.56 1.04 -9.29
N GLU A 47 2.56 1.72 -9.83
CA GLU A 47 3.53 1.13 -10.76
C GLU A 47 4.29 -0.04 -10.13
N LEU A 48 4.73 0.13 -8.88
CA LEU A 48 5.39 -0.94 -8.13
C LEU A 48 4.50 -2.17 -8.00
N VAL A 49 3.26 -2.00 -7.55
CA VAL A 49 2.31 -3.12 -7.36
C VAL A 49 2.01 -3.83 -8.68
N LEU A 50 1.89 -3.10 -9.78
CA LEU A 50 1.59 -3.68 -11.10
C LEU A 50 2.71 -4.61 -11.59
N ASP A 51 3.97 -4.26 -11.34
CA ASP A 51 5.15 -5.05 -11.73
C ASP A 51 5.57 -6.09 -10.68
N HIS A 52 5.05 -5.99 -9.45
CA HIS A 52 5.47 -6.86 -8.36
C HIS A 52 4.98 -8.31 -8.53
N ALA A 53 5.89 -9.28 -8.45
CA ALA A 53 5.58 -10.70 -8.65
C ALA A 53 4.58 -11.24 -7.60
N GLN A 54 4.70 -10.78 -6.35
CA GLN A 54 3.85 -11.21 -5.23
C GLN A 54 2.52 -10.45 -5.11
N ALA A 55 2.30 -9.40 -5.91
CA ALA A 55 1.03 -8.67 -5.87
C ALA A 55 -0.13 -9.59 -6.27
N THR A 56 -1.22 -9.52 -5.53
CA THR A 56 -2.43 -10.28 -5.83
C THR A 56 -3.17 -9.66 -7.01
N TYR A 57 -4.18 -10.36 -7.52
CA TYR A 57 -5.06 -9.79 -8.54
C TYR A 57 -5.82 -8.56 -8.02
N ALA A 58 -6.24 -8.57 -6.75
CA ALA A 58 -6.96 -7.45 -6.14
C ALA A 58 -6.07 -6.20 -6.06
N ASP A 59 -4.82 -6.35 -5.60
CA ASP A 59 -3.85 -5.24 -5.51
C ASP A 59 -3.62 -4.62 -6.88
N ARG A 60 -3.44 -5.45 -7.92
CA ARG A 60 -3.25 -4.97 -9.30
C ARG A 60 -4.50 -4.26 -9.85
N GLN A 61 -5.71 -4.70 -9.48
CA GLN A 61 -6.95 -4.02 -9.87
C GLN A 61 -7.08 -2.65 -9.21
N LEU A 62 -6.76 -2.57 -7.91
CA LEU A 62 -6.75 -1.30 -7.17
C LEU A 62 -5.72 -0.33 -7.75
N ALA A 63 -4.48 -0.79 -7.97
CA ALA A 63 -3.41 -0.01 -8.58
C ALA A 63 -3.79 0.51 -9.97
N THR A 64 -4.39 -0.34 -10.81
CA THR A 64 -4.87 0.07 -12.16
C THR A 64 -5.92 1.18 -12.07
N HIS A 65 -6.88 1.04 -11.15
CA HIS A 65 -7.96 2.02 -10.99
C HIS A 65 -7.44 3.36 -10.46
N LEU A 66 -6.60 3.33 -9.42
CA LEU A 66 -6.00 4.52 -8.84
C LEU A 66 -5.11 5.25 -9.84
N LEU A 67 -4.21 4.55 -10.53
CA LEU A 67 -3.33 5.15 -11.54
C LEU A 67 -4.12 5.81 -12.68
N ALA A 68 -5.19 5.17 -13.16
CA ALA A 68 -6.07 5.74 -14.17
C ALA A 68 -6.81 7.00 -13.64
N ASN A 69 -7.16 7.03 -12.36
CA ASN A 69 -7.79 8.21 -11.74
C ASN A 69 -6.80 9.37 -11.59
N THR A 70 -5.60 9.08 -11.10
CA THR A 70 -4.50 10.04 -11.00
C THR A 70 -4.19 10.68 -12.34
N ASN A 71 -4.07 9.88 -13.41
CA ASN A 71 -3.80 10.38 -14.76
C ASN A 71 -4.92 11.26 -15.32
N ARG A 72 -6.20 10.96 -15.00
CA ARG A 72 -7.32 11.82 -15.41
C ARG A 72 -7.34 13.15 -14.67
N ASN A 73 -6.95 13.18 -13.40
CA ASN A 73 -6.95 14.39 -12.58
C ASN A 73 -5.72 15.29 -12.81
N ALA A 74 -4.69 14.75 -13.45
CA ALA A 74 -3.48 15.49 -13.85
C ALA A 74 -3.61 16.23 -15.20
N ALA A 75 -4.65 15.91 -16.01
CA ALA A 75 -4.93 16.49 -17.32
C ALA A 75 -5.90 17.68 -17.23
#